data_AF-A0A137PI50-F1
#
_entry.id   AF-A0A137PI50-F1
#
_cell.length_a   1.000
_cell.length_b   1.000
_cell.length_c   1.000
_cell.angle_alpha   90.00
_cell.angle_beta   90.00
_cell.angle_gamma   90.00
#
_symmetry.space_group_name_H-M   'P 1'
#
loop_
_entity.id
_entity.type
_entity.pdbx_description
1 polymer ?
#
loop_
_entity_poly.entity_id
_entity_poly.type
_entity_poly.pdbx_seq_one_letter_code
_entity_poly.pdbx_strand_id
1 'polypeptide(L)'
;DPFFKNFTTYDNLKTTLQFWCKNSQGWCNFIPVYGRSYEGRDLFGAIVTNPAVNQNKTYVWINAGLDGSSTLAPTTAAYMVRALIYDSYYPDIADLLQKYSFVFTPMANPDGFEYSRKNKVAWKKNRSIQKAGNFGVDLTRNFDDHFCQFGGSTNPKDTNYCGPKAFSEPETYYLLQFARKLQRGLWSVLDMYDGGQMLARAPAWSYTYTMNNAIEKGITDGMGIALQQAGYSYSSVVASEKFGLNSGSLLDFVELQLHAPSFRLYL
;
A
#
# COMPACT_ATOMS: atom_id res chain seq x y z
N ASP A 1 22.89 -2.35 2.46
CA ASP A 1 22.71 -1.42 1.32
C ASP A 1 22.65 0.02 1.88
N PRO A 2 23.47 0.97 1.40
CA PRO A 2 23.47 2.35 1.89
C PRO A 2 22.11 3.06 1.83
N PHE A 3 21.21 2.62 0.94
CA PHE A 3 19.85 3.16 0.82
C PHE A 3 19.08 3.16 2.14
N PHE A 4 19.19 2.09 2.94
CA PHE A 4 18.44 1.96 4.21
C PHE A 4 19.09 2.65 5.40
N LYS A 5 20.22 3.36 5.22
CA LYS A 5 20.88 4.06 6.33
C LYS A 5 20.18 5.35 6.72
N ASN A 6 19.37 5.94 5.84
CA ASN A 6 18.67 7.20 6.06
C ASN A 6 17.27 7.15 5.45
N PHE A 7 16.35 7.95 5.99
CA PHE A 7 15.09 8.22 5.32
C PHE A 7 15.31 8.88 3.97
N THR A 8 14.55 8.44 2.97
CA THR A 8 14.83 8.71 1.56
C THR A 8 13.97 9.83 0.97
N THR A 9 14.22 10.18 -0.29
CA THR A 9 13.38 11.10 -1.08
C THR A 9 12.56 10.32 -2.09
N TYR A 10 11.52 10.93 -2.67
CA TYR A 10 10.78 10.34 -3.78
C TYR A 10 11.72 9.90 -4.92
N ASP A 11 12.62 10.79 -5.35
CA ASP A 11 13.55 10.53 -6.46
C ASP A 11 14.53 9.40 -6.14
N ASN A 12 15.05 9.37 -4.90
CA ASN A 12 15.99 8.35 -4.49
C ASN A 12 15.31 6.99 -4.33
N LEU A 13 14.06 6.94 -3.83
CA LEU A 13 13.27 5.71 -3.79
C LEU A 13 13.05 5.16 -5.22
N LYS A 14 12.58 6.02 -6.13
CA LYS A 14 12.28 5.64 -7.52
C LYS A 14 13.52 5.13 -8.26
N THR A 15 14.60 5.90 -8.22
CA THR A 15 15.84 5.55 -8.93
C THR A 15 16.51 4.31 -8.34
N THR A 16 16.44 4.11 -7.02
CA THR A 16 16.96 2.90 -6.37
C THR A 16 16.16 1.65 -6.76
N LEU A 17 14.82 1.68 -6.73
CA LEU A 17 14.02 0.54 -7.20
C LEU A 17 14.29 0.22 -8.67
N GLN A 18 14.37 1.25 -9.52
CA GLN A 18 14.71 1.08 -10.92
C GLN A 18 16.08 0.41 -11.09
N PHE A 19 17.07 0.84 -10.29
CA PHE A 19 18.41 0.25 -10.30
C PHE A 19 18.39 -1.22 -9.88
N TRP A 20 17.73 -1.58 -8.77
CA TRP A 20 17.65 -2.97 -8.33
C TRP A 20 16.99 -3.86 -9.39
N CYS A 21 15.87 -3.43 -9.97
CA CYS A 21 15.17 -4.22 -10.98
C CYS A 21 15.94 -4.33 -12.31
N LYS A 22 16.64 -3.26 -12.72
CA LYS A 22 17.53 -3.33 -13.89
C LYS A 22 18.64 -4.38 -13.71
N ASN A 23 19.17 -4.53 -12.49
CA ASN A 23 20.27 -5.43 -12.19
C ASN A 23 19.83 -6.81 -11.67
N SER A 24 18.53 -7.09 -11.63
CA SER A 24 17.98 -8.31 -11.04
C SER A 24 17.96 -9.50 -12.00
N GLN A 25 18.58 -9.44 -13.19
CA GLN A 25 18.57 -10.53 -14.17
C GLN A 25 17.15 -11.07 -14.49
N GLY A 26 16.15 -10.20 -14.59
CA GLY A 26 14.76 -10.55 -14.89
C GLY A 26 13.88 -10.90 -13.68
N TRP A 27 14.45 -11.02 -12.47
CA TRP A 27 13.68 -11.26 -11.24
C TRP A 27 12.73 -10.12 -10.85
N CYS A 28 12.97 -8.89 -11.34
CA CYS A 28 12.09 -7.76 -11.14
C CYS A 28 11.87 -6.97 -12.44
N ASN A 29 10.61 -6.65 -12.71
CA ASN A 29 10.20 -5.72 -13.75
C ASN A 29 9.77 -4.39 -13.12
N PHE A 30 10.52 -3.32 -13.40
CA PHE A 30 10.17 -1.97 -12.94
C PHE A 30 9.02 -1.40 -13.78
N ILE A 31 8.03 -0.81 -13.12
CA ILE A 31 6.92 -0.10 -13.75
C ILE A 31 7.20 1.40 -13.61
N PRO A 32 7.70 2.07 -14.66
CA PRO A 32 8.17 3.45 -14.54
C PRO A 32 7.06 4.44 -14.23
N VAL A 33 5.87 4.22 -14.82
CA VAL A 33 4.68 5.07 -14.64
C VAL A 33 3.43 4.22 -14.81
N TYR A 34 2.56 4.17 -13.80
CA TYR A 34 1.19 3.67 -13.93
C TYR A 34 0.13 4.78 -13.80
N GLY A 35 0.56 5.99 -13.43
CA GLY A 35 -0.25 7.18 -13.27
C GLY A 35 0.61 8.36 -12.87
N ARG A 36 0.00 9.53 -12.67
CA ARG A 36 0.67 10.72 -12.13
C ARG A 36 -0.12 11.30 -10.97
N SER A 37 0.58 11.80 -9.97
CA SER A 37 0.02 12.54 -8.84
C SER A 37 -0.53 13.90 -9.27
N TYR A 38 -1.16 14.63 -8.35
CA TYR A 38 -1.71 15.95 -8.62
C TYR A 38 -0.63 16.96 -9.08
N GLU A 39 0.54 16.98 -8.45
CA GLU A 39 1.69 17.82 -8.82
C GLU A 39 2.53 17.23 -9.97
N GLY A 40 2.07 16.14 -10.59
CA GLY A 40 2.67 15.58 -11.80
C GLY A 40 3.84 14.62 -11.58
N ARG A 41 4.07 14.14 -10.36
CA ARG A 41 5.07 13.09 -10.08
C ARG A 41 4.56 11.74 -10.59
N ASP A 42 5.45 10.95 -11.18
CA ASP A 42 5.06 9.62 -11.64
C ASP A 42 4.75 8.72 -10.44
N LEU A 43 3.64 8.00 -10.55
CA LEU A 43 3.32 6.87 -9.70
C LEU A 43 3.97 5.63 -10.33
N PHE A 44 4.88 4.99 -9.60
CA PHE A 44 5.74 3.90 -10.11
C PHE A 44 5.60 2.65 -9.25
N GLY A 45 6.03 1.51 -9.79
CA GLY A 45 5.92 0.22 -9.10
C GLY A 45 6.98 -0.78 -9.54
N ALA A 46 6.88 -2.00 -9.02
CA ALA A 46 7.75 -3.12 -9.37
C ALA A 46 6.97 -4.43 -9.33
N ILE A 47 7.30 -5.37 -10.20
CA ILE A 47 6.80 -6.75 -10.14
C ILE A 47 8.00 -7.66 -9.92
N VAL A 48 8.06 -8.32 -8.77
CA VAL A 48 9.10 -9.31 -8.46
C VAL A 48 8.53 -10.71 -8.67
N THR A 49 9.18 -11.52 -9.50
CA THR A 49 8.71 -12.85 -9.90
C THR A 49 9.87 -13.72 -10.38
N ASN A 50 9.71 -15.04 -10.34
CA ASN A 50 10.67 -15.95 -10.97
C ASN A 50 10.55 -15.88 -12.51
N PRO A 51 11.59 -15.42 -13.24
CA PRO A 51 11.57 -15.24 -14.69
C PRO A 51 11.55 -16.55 -15.48
N ALA A 52 11.92 -17.68 -14.86
CA ALA A 52 11.92 -18.99 -15.51
C ALA A 52 10.51 -19.60 -15.66
N VAL A 53 9.51 -19.03 -14.99
CA VAL A 53 8.14 -19.57 -14.93
C VAL A 53 7.21 -18.71 -15.77
N ASN A 54 6.88 -19.18 -16.97
CA ASN A 54 6.02 -18.48 -17.93
C ASN A 54 4.54 -18.94 -17.83
N GLN A 55 3.94 -18.78 -16.65
CA GLN A 55 2.55 -19.18 -16.36
C GLN A 55 1.74 -18.01 -15.79
N ASN A 56 0.41 -18.10 -15.85
CA ASN A 56 -0.50 -17.16 -15.18
C ASN A 56 -0.38 -17.29 -13.65
N LYS A 57 0.64 -16.65 -13.07
CA LYS A 57 0.83 -16.59 -11.63
C LYS A 57 -0.19 -15.66 -10.99
N THR A 58 -0.56 -15.99 -9.76
CA THR A 58 -1.36 -15.11 -8.92
C THR A 58 -0.52 -13.97 -8.36
N TYR A 59 -1.17 -12.83 -8.13
CA TYR A 59 -0.55 -11.60 -7.65
C TYR A 59 -0.78 -11.41 -6.16
N VAL A 60 0.28 -11.12 -5.43
CA VAL A 60 0.18 -10.50 -4.10
C VAL A 60 0.55 -9.04 -4.27
N TRP A 61 -0.40 -8.14 -4.02
CA TRP A 61 -0.17 -6.71 -4.19
C TRP A 61 0.19 -6.07 -2.85
N ILE A 62 1.34 -5.41 -2.78
CA ILE A 62 1.81 -4.62 -1.65
C ILE A 62 1.72 -3.15 -2.01
N ASN A 63 0.87 -2.41 -1.31
CA ASN A 63 0.74 -0.97 -1.42
C ASN A 63 1.34 -0.28 -0.20
N ALA A 64 1.95 0.89 -0.40
CA ALA A 64 2.46 1.71 0.68
C ALA A 64 2.34 3.21 0.36
N GLY A 65 2.39 4.04 1.42
CA GLY A 65 2.54 5.48 1.30
C GLY A 65 1.28 6.18 0.78
N LEU A 66 0.09 5.74 1.17
CA LEU A 66 -1.15 6.54 1.00
C LEU A 66 -1.15 7.76 1.93
N ASP A 67 -0.58 7.61 3.13
CA ASP A 67 -0.34 8.70 4.07
C ASP A 67 0.94 9.46 3.66
N GLY A 68 0.81 10.76 3.39
CA GLY A 68 1.94 11.61 3.01
C GLY A 68 2.97 11.82 4.13
N SER A 69 2.65 11.50 5.38
CA SER A 69 3.60 11.55 6.50
C SER A 69 4.40 10.25 6.64
N SER A 70 3.95 9.17 5.99
CA SER A 70 4.57 7.86 6.08
C SER A 70 5.90 7.81 5.36
N THR A 71 6.93 7.41 6.09
CA THR A 71 8.30 7.23 5.57
C THR A 71 8.74 5.78 5.73
N LEU A 72 8.31 5.11 6.79
CA LEU A 72 8.71 3.74 7.08
C LEU A 72 8.05 2.77 6.11
N ALA A 73 6.75 2.88 5.84
CA ALA A 73 6.04 1.97 4.94
C ALA A 73 6.61 1.96 3.50
N PRO A 74 6.84 3.12 2.82
CA PRO A 74 7.54 3.13 1.54
C PRO A 74 8.93 2.49 1.59
N THR A 75 9.68 2.71 2.67
CA THR A 75 11.03 2.18 2.85
C THR A 75 11.00 0.65 3.06
N THR A 76 10.05 0.15 3.84
CA THR A 76 9.87 -1.28 4.07
C THR A 76 9.37 -1.99 2.81
N ALA A 77 8.47 -1.38 2.03
CA ALA A 77 8.08 -1.91 0.72
C ALA A 77 9.30 -2.02 -0.23
N ALA A 78 10.18 -1.02 -0.23
CA ALA A 78 11.45 -1.06 -0.97
C ALA A 78 12.38 -2.17 -0.46
N TYR A 79 12.45 -2.38 0.86
CA TYR A 79 13.20 -3.47 1.46
C TYR A 79 12.67 -4.84 1.01
N MET A 80 11.35 -5.02 0.97
CA MET A 80 10.73 -6.26 0.50
C MET A 80 11.05 -6.55 -0.97
N VAL A 81 11.00 -5.53 -1.84
CA VAL A 81 11.44 -5.68 -3.24
C VAL A 81 12.88 -6.17 -3.30
N ARG A 82 13.77 -5.52 -2.54
CA ARG A 82 15.18 -5.88 -2.51
C ARG A 82 15.39 -7.30 -1.97
N ALA A 83 14.77 -7.66 -0.86
CA ALA A 83 14.88 -8.98 -0.26
C ALA A 83 14.42 -10.06 -1.24
N LEU A 84 13.25 -9.91 -1.87
CA LEU A 84 12.75 -10.88 -2.85
C LEU A 84 13.66 -11.03 -4.08
N ILE A 85 14.38 -9.98 -4.48
CA ILE A 85 15.35 -10.06 -5.59
C ILE A 85 16.64 -10.77 -5.14
N TYR A 86 17.25 -10.30 -4.06
CA TYR A 86 18.61 -10.71 -3.69
C TYR A 86 18.65 -11.99 -2.86
N ASP A 87 17.55 -12.32 -2.18
CA ASP A 87 17.39 -13.51 -1.35
C ASP A 87 16.63 -14.63 -2.10
N SER A 88 16.44 -14.47 -3.42
CA SER A 88 15.72 -15.44 -4.28
C SER A 88 16.39 -16.81 -4.38
N TYR A 89 17.65 -16.92 -3.95
CA TYR A 89 18.38 -18.19 -3.87
C TYR A 89 17.99 -19.05 -2.66
N TYR A 90 17.34 -18.47 -1.64
CA TYR A 90 16.82 -19.26 -0.52
C TYR A 90 15.60 -20.06 -0.95
N PRO A 91 15.50 -21.37 -0.62
CA PRO A 91 14.43 -22.23 -1.08
C PRO A 91 13.01 -21.68 -0.83
N ASP A 92 12.75 -21.16 0.37
CA ASP A 92 11.42 -20.65 0.73
C ASP A 92 11.01 -19.44 -0.13
N ILE A 93 11.96 -18.55 -0.45
CA ILE A 93 11.72 -17.38 -1.30
C ILE A 93 11.58 -17.81 -2.76
N ALA A 94 12.42 -18.74 -3.23
CA ALA A 94 12.35 -19.29 -4.57
C ALA A 94 10.98 -19.96 -4.83
N ASP A 95 10.52 -20.77 -3.87
CA ASP A 95 9.22 -21.47 -3.91
C ASP A 95 8.05 -20.48 -3.92
N LEU A 96 8.14 -19.40 -3.14
CA LEU A 96 7.16 -18.31 -3.18
C LEU A 96 7.13 -17.64 -4.56
N LEU A 97 8.29 -17.28 -5.11
CA LEU A 97 8.41 -16.62 -6.42
C LEU A 97 8.09 -17.53 -7.60
N GLN A 98 8.11 -18.86 -7.40
CA GLN A 98 7.62 -19.82 -8.38
C GLN A 98 6.09 -19.81 -8.48
N LYS A 99 5.39 -19.59 -7.35
CA LYS A 99 3.92 -19.63 -7.26
C LYS A 99 3.27 -18.25 -7.49
N TYR A 100 3.88 -17.20 -6.93
CA TYR A 100 3.30 -15.86 -6.89
C TYR A 100 4.18 -14.84 -7.63
N SER A 101 3.55 -13.77 -8.10
CA SER A 101 4.24 -12.53 -8.46
C SER A 101 3.88 -11.44 -7.45
N PHE A 102 4.89 -10.85 -6.83
CA PHE A 102 4.69 -9.76 -5.87
C PHE A 102 4.70 -8.43 -6.59
N VAL A 103 3.59 -7.71 -6.51
CA VAL A 103 3.41 -6.42 -7.17
C VAL A 103 3.50 -5.32 -6.13
N PHE A 104 4.32 -4.31 -6.36
CA PHE A 104 4.58 -3.23 -5.41
C PHE A 104 4.17 -1.88 -5.97
N THR A 105 3.42 -1.12 -5.16
CA THR A 105 3.19 0.33 -5.33
C THR A 105 3.73 1.04 -4.08
N PRO A 106 5.05 1.30 -4.02
CA PRO A 106 5.73 1.66 -2.78
C PRO A 106 5.45 3.10 -2.30
N MET A 107 4.87 3.95 -3.14
CA MET A 107 4.56 5.33 -2.79
C MET A 107 3.33 5.82 -3.56
N ALA A 108 2.16 5.68 -2.97
CA ALA A 108 0.89 6.12 -3.56
C ALA A 108 0.67 7.65 -3.48
N ASN A 109 1.29 8.33 -2.50
CA ASN A 109 1.16 9.77 -2.26
C ASN A 109 2.52 10.50 -2.32
N PRO A 110 3.16 10.58 -3.50
CA PRO A 110 4.48 11.19 -3.62
C PRO A 110 4.48 12.70 -3.29
N ASP A 111 3.36 13.38 -3.50
CA ASP A 111 3.24 14.82 -3.26
C ASP A 111 3.13 15.15 -1.78
N GLY A 112 2.27 14.42 -1.07
CA GLY A 112 2.17 14.52 0.38
C GLY A 112 3.49 14.16 1.06
N PHE A 113 4.14 13.08 0.58
CA PHE A 113 5.45 12.65 1.05
C PHE A 113 6.53 13.73 0.91
N GLU A 114 6.72 14.28 -0.29
CA GLU A 114 7.73 15.32 -0.51
C GLU A 114 7.41 16.60 0.26
N TYR A 115 6.13 16.96 0.39
CA TYR A 115 5.72 18.11 1.20
C TYR A 115 6.03 17.90 2.69
N SER A 116 5.63 16.76 3.26
CA SER A 116 5.93 16.36 4.64
C SER A 116 7.42 16.43 4.93
N ARG A 117 8.23 15.78 4.07
CA ARG A 117 9.69 15.71 4.17
C ARG A 117 10.37 17.08 4.07
N LYS A 118 10.04 17.88 3.06
CA LYS A 118 10.68 19.18 2.81
C LYS A 118 10.36 20.20 3.90
N ASN A 119 9.11 20.20 4.37
CA ASN A 119 8.66 21.16 5.38
C ASN A 119 8.85 20.65 6.82
N LYS A 120 9.26 19.40 7.01
CA LYS A 120 9.44 18.75 8.32
C LYS A 120 8.15 18.80 9.17
N VAL A 121 7.02 18.48 8.55
CA VAL A 121 5.69 18.46 9.17
C VAL A 121 5.03 17.12 8.89
N ALA A 122 4.19 16.61 9.80
CA ALA A 122 3.44 15.36 9.60
C ALA A 122 2.23 15.57 8.67
N TRP A 123 2.48 15.89 7.40
CA TRP A 123 1.42 16.14 6.43
C TRP A 123 0.85 14.84 5.85
N LYS A 124 -0.37 14.48 6.27
CA LYS A 124 -1.05 13.24 5.86
C LYS A 124 -1.62 13.25 4.44
N LYS A 125 -2.25 14.34 4.02
CA LYS A 125 -3.06 14.39 2.79
C LYS A 125 -2.19 14.38 1.53
N ASN A 126 -2.80 14.27 0.34
CA ASN A 126 -2.08 14.66 -0.89
C ASN A 126 -1.96 16.20 -0.98
N ARG A 127 -1.64 16.74 -2.17
CA ARG A 127 -1.42 18.18 -2.39
C ARG A 127 -2.38 18.83 -3.40
N SER A 128 -3.51 18.20 -3.68
CA SER A 128 -4.53 18.78 -4.56
C SER A 128 -5.06 20.12 -4.03
N ILE A 129 -5.38 21.03 -4.94
CA ILE A 129 -5.98 22.32 -4.57
C ILE A 129 -7.44 22.10 -4.20
N GLN A 130 -7.84 22.61 -3.03
CA GLN A 130 -9.19 22.52 -2.52
C GLN A 130 -9.82 23.91 -2.35
N LYS A 131 -11.13 23.96 -2.12
CA LYS A 131 -11.87 25.21 -1.92
C LYS A 131 -11.30 26.04 -0.77
N ALA A 132 -11.48 27.36 -0.85
CA ALA A 132 -11.09 28.32 0.19
C ALA A 132 -9.60 28.25 0.58
N GLY A 133 -8.72 27.99 -0.39
CA GLY A 133 -7.27 27.95 -0.19
C GLY A 133 -6.76 26.75 0.60
N ASN A 134 -7.58 25.71 0.77
CA ASN A 134 -7.17 24.47 1.42
C ASN A 134 -6.41 23.57 0.45
N PHE A 135 -5.68 22.61 0.99
CA PHE A 135 -4.93 21.65 0.20
C PHE A 135 -5.16 20.24 0.71
N GLY A 136 -5.24 19.32 -0.24
CA GLY A 136 -5.16 17.90 -0.04
C GLY A 136 -6.46 17.23 0.41
N VAL A 137 -6.57 15.97 -0.01
CA VAL A 137 -7.54 14.97 0.41
C VAL A 137 -6.79 13.85 1.14
N ASP A 138 -7.43 13.28 2.17
CA ASP A 138 -6.98 12.05 2.79
C ASP A 138 -7.23 10.88 1.84
N LEU A 139 -6.16 10.41 1.18
CA LEU A 139 -6.27 9.30 0.23
C LEU A 139 -6.81 8.03 0.89
N THR A 140 -6.65 7.87 2.20
CA THR A 140 -7.17 6.72 2.97
C THR A 140 -8.68 6.79 3.23
N ARG A 141 -9.35 7.85 2.73
CA ARG A 141 -10.81 8.07 2.79
C ARG A 141 -11.43 8.32 1.41
N ASN A 142 -10.67 8.15 0.33
CA ASN A 142 -11.07 8.55 -1.02
C ASN A 142 -11.47 7.39 -1.95
N PHE A 143 -11.63 6.17 -1.43
CA PHE A 143 -12.08 5.01 -2.23
C PHE A 143 -13.62 4.88 -2.27
N ASP A 144 -14.16 4.19 -3.27
CA ASP A 144 -15.59 3.90 -3.39
C ASP A 144 -16.00 2.65 -2.58
N ASP A 145 -15.78 2.74 -1.28
CA ASP A 145 -16.33 1.85 -0.26
C ASP A 145 -17.08 2.73 0.73
N HIS A 146 -18.41 2.82 0.60
CA HIS A 146 -19.23 3.65 1.49
C HIS A 146 -18.69 5.08 1.64
N PHE A 147 -18.31 5.68 0.50
CA PHE A 147 -17.52 6.91 0.45
C PHE A 147 -17.99 7.96 1.46
N CYS A 148 -17.09 8.33 2.37
CA CYS A 148 -17.26 9.39 3.35
C CYS A 148 -18.45 9.20 4.34
N GLN A 149 -18.96 7.98 4.52
CA GLN A 149 -20.04 7.70 5.47
C GLN A 149 -19.53 7.66 6.93
N PHE A 150 -18.34 7.10 7.14
CA PHE A 150 -17.72 6.94 8.46
C PHE A 150 -16.25 7.33 8.47
N GLY A 151 -15.80 7.98 9.54
CA GLY A 151 -14.39 8.30 9.80
C GLY A 151 -13.74 9.32 8.86
N GLY A 152 -14.49 9.86 7.89
CA GLY A 152 -14.06 10.94 6.98
C GLY A 152 -14.77 12.26 7.30
N SER A 153 -14.20 13.37 6.81
CA SER A 153 -14.81 14.70 6.90
C SER A 153 -15.12 15.25 5.51
N THR A 154 -16.16 16.06 5.40
CA THR A 154 -16.50 16.84 4.19
C THR A 154 -15.92 18.27 4.22
N ASN A 155 -15.25 18.65 5.30
CA ASN A 155 -14.58 19.94 5.44
C ASN A 155 -13.12 19.86 4.92
N PRO A 156 -12.74 20.63 3.87
CA PRO A 156 -11.40 20.59 3.30
C PRO A 156 -10.24 20.93 4.24
N LYS A 157 -10.52 21.56 5.39
CA LYS A 157 -9.50 21.88 6.41
C LYS A 157 -9.06 20.66 7.21
N ASP A 158 -9.91 19.64 7.31
CA ASP A 158 -9.67 18.52 8.21
C ASP A 158 -8.62 17.57 7.62
N THR A 159 -7.88 16.90 8.51
CA THR A 159 -6.82 15.95 8.12
C THR A 159 -7.39 14.68 7.50
N ASN A 160 -8.63 14.33 7.82
CA ASN A 160 -9.39 13.20 7.27
C ASN A 160 -10.42 13.64 6.20
N TYR A 161 -10.21 14.78 5.54
CA TYR A 161 -11.08 15.24 4.46
C TYR A 161 -11.14 14.20 3.33
N CYS A 162 -12.33 13.66 3.05
CA CYS A 162 -12.52 12.55 2.11
C CYS A 162 -12.49 12.96 0.63
N GLY A 163 -12.55 14.26 0.33
CA GLY A 163 -12.61 14.78 -1.03
C GLY A 163 -14.04 15.04 -1.52
N PRO A 164 -14.21 15.60 -2.72
CA PRO A 164 -15.52 15.94 -3.27
C PRO A 164 -16.32 14.73 -3.76
N LYS A 165 -15.67 13.60 -4.07
CA LYS A 165 -16.26 12.32 -4.47
C LYS A 165 -15.23 11.19 -4.35
N ALA A 166 -15.68 9.94 -4.35
CA ALA A 166 -14.78 8.80 -4.46
C ALA A 166 -13.90 8.90 -5.71
N PHE A 167 -12.63 8.55 -5.58
CA PHE A 167 -11.60 8.63 -6.62
C PHE A 167 -11.47 10.02 -7.25
N SER A 168 -11.72 11.08 -6.47
CA SER A 168 -11.49 12.46 -6.92
C SER A 168 -10.02 12.75 -7.16
N GLU A 169 -9.13 12.05 -6.44
CA GLU A 169 -7.70 12.29 -6.50
C GLU A 169 -7.04 11.42 -7.58
N PRO A 170 -6.10 11.96 -8.35
CA PRO A 170 -5.42 11.18 -9.40
C PRO A 170 -4.65 10.00 -8.80
N GLU A 171 -4.12 10.13 -7.58
CA GLU A 171 -3.41 9.05 -6.89
C GLU A 171 -4.33 7.83 -6.65
N THR A 172 -5.50 8.02 -6.06
CA THR A 172 -6.46 6.92 -5.80
C THR A 172 -7.08 6.39 -7.09
N TYR A 173 -7.35 7.28 -8.06
CA TYR A 173 -7.86 6.88 -9.37
C TYR A 173 -6.89 5.96 -10.12
N TYR A 174 -5.61 6.33 -10.22
CA TYR A 174 -4.64 5.49 -10.92
C TYR A 174 -4.32 4.21 -10.15
N LEU A 175 -4.37 4.23 -8.83
CA LEU A 175 -4.26 3.03 -8.01
C LEU A 175 -5.40 2.03 -8.28
N LEU A 176 -6.64 2.53 -8.45
CA LEU A 176 -7.77 1.73 -8.90
C LEU A 176 -7.52 1.11 -10.29
N GLN A 177 -7.08 1.91 -11.26
CA GLN A 177 -6.80 1.40 -12.61
C GLN A 177 -5.70 0.34 -12.59
N PHE A 178 -4.70 0.52 -11.73
CA PHE A 178 -3.65 -0.45 -11.51
C PHE A 178 -4.21 -1.76 -10.93
N ALA A 179 -5.00 -1.68 -9.86
CA ALA A 179 -5.61 -2.84 -9.21
C ALA A 179 -6.53 -3.64 -10.15
N ARG A 180 -7.32 -2.96 -10.99
CA ARG A 180 -8.19 -3.60 -12.00
C ARG A 180 -7.41 -4.43 -13.03
N LYS A 181 -6.17 -4.04 -13.36
CA LYS A 181 -5.30 -4.84 -14.25
C LYS A 181 -4.84 -6.14 -13.58
N LEU A 182 -4.77 -6.16 -12.25
CA LEU A 182 -4.38 -7.34 -11.47
C LEU A 182 -5.56 -8.25 -11.13
N GLN A 183 -6.80 -7.73 -11.14
CA GLN A 183 -7.99 -8.37 -10.57
C GLN A 183 -8.17 -9.85 -10.96
N ARG A 184 -7.92 -10.22 -12.22
CA ARG A 184 -8.09 -11.61 -12.69
C ARG A 184 -7.16 -12.62 -12.00
N GLY A 185 -6.02 -12.17 -11.47
CA GLY A 185 -5.06 -13.02 -10.77
C GLY A 185 -4.76 -12.55 -9.35
N LEU A 186 -5.48 -11.56 -8.82
CA LEU A 186 -5.18 -10.99 -7.52
C LEU A 186 -5.55 -11.98 -6.40
N TRP A 187 -4.56 -12.41 -5.64
CA TRP A 187 -4.73 -13.31 -4.51
C TRP A 187 -4.98 -12.56 -3.20
N SER A 188 -4.22 -11.50 -2.94
CA SER A 188 -4.40 -10.68 -1.74
C SER A 188 -3.74 -9.32 -1.88
N VAL A 189 -4.14 -8.39 -0.98
CA VAL A 189 -3.56 -7.06 -0.88
C VAL A 189 -3.07 -6.79 0.54
N LEU A 190 -1.81 -6.37 0.65
CA LEU A 190 -1.22 -5.83 1.86
C LEU A 190 -1.05 -4.31 1.71
N ASP A 191 -1.70 -3.52 2.56
CA ASP A 191 -1.57 -2.05 2.58
C ASP A 191 -0.77 -1.60 3.83
N MET A 192 0.31 -0.85 3.62
CA MET A 192 1.30 -0.59 4.68
C MET A 192 1.23 0.85 5.21
N TYR A 193 1.30 0.97 6.53
CA TYR A 193 1.24 2.24 7.29
C TYR A 193 2.34 2.30 8.35
N ASP A 194 2.71 3.52 8.74
CA ASP A 194 3.64 3.76 9.84
C ASP A 194 2.91 3.71 11.18
N GLY A 195 3.52 3.05 12.17
CA GLY A 195 3.16 3.15 13.57
C GLY A 195 1.99 2.25 13.98
N GLY A 196 2.15 1.60 15.13
CA GLY A 196 1.08 0.90 15.84
C GLY A 196 1.34 -0.58 16.10
N GLN A 197 2.27 -1.20 15.37
CA GLN A 197 2.59 -2.64 15.48
C GLN A 197 1.33 -3.52 15.46
N MET A 198 0.53 -3.37 14.40
CA MET A 198 -0.76 -4.05 14.24
C MET A 198 -0.91 -4.65 12.86
N LEU A 199 -1.65 -5.75 12.80
CA LEU A 199 -2.11 -6.38 11.57
C LEU A 199 -3.63 -6.27 11.56
N ALA A 200 -4.15 -5.27 10.84
CA ALA A 200 -5.58 -5.00 10.80
C ALA A 200 -6.21 -5.57 9.54
N ARG A 201 -7.24 -6.39 9.70
CA ARG A 201 -8.00 -7.00 8.59
C ARG A 201 -9.38 -6.38 8.47
N ALA A 202 -9.98 -6.55 7.30
CA ALA A 202 -11.33 -6.09 7.02
C ALA A 202 -12.36 -6.80 7.92
N PRO A 203 -13.58 -6.25 8.06
CA PRO A 203 -14.03 -4.95 7.55
C PRO A 203 -13.62 -3.77 8.44
N ALA A 204 -13.51 -2.56 7.86
CA ALA A 204 -13.48 -1.30 8.61
C ALA A 204 -14.81 -0.54 8.53
N TRP A 205 -15.60 -0.69 7.46
CA TRP A 205 -16.88 0.03 7.28
C TRP A 205 -18.07 -0.60 7.99
N SER A 206 -17.94 -1.84 8.46
CA SER A 206 -19.01 -2.63 9.09
C SER A 206 -18.47 -3.48 10.25
N TYR A 207 -19.36 -3.95 11.12
CA TYR A 207 -19.07 -5.03 12.09
C TYR A 207 -19.43 -6.43 11.54
N THR A 208 -19.92 -6.50 10.30
CA THR A 208 -20.27 -7.76 9.64
C THR A 208 -19.11 -8.26 8.80
N TYR A 209 -18.56 -9.42 9.16
CA TYR A 209 -17.44 -10.03 8.46
C TYR A 209 -17.79 -10.46 7.03
N THR A 210 -16.80 -10.37 6.13
CA THR A 210 -16.89 -10.86 4.76
C THR A 210 -16.51 -12.34 4.67
N MET A 211 -16.68 -12.94 3.49
CA MET A 211 -16.29 -14.33 3.25
C MET A 211 -14.78 -14.58 3.38
N ASN A 212 -13.94 -13.55 3.25
CA ASN A 212 -12.48 -13.67 3.34
C ASN A 212 -11.96 -13.64 4.78
N ASN A 213 -12.80 -13.29 5.76
CA ASN A 213 -12.43 -13.10 7.16
C ASN A 213 -11.56 -14.24 7.73
N ALA A 214 -11.88 -15.50 7.40
CA ALA A 214 -11.10 -16.66 7.86
C ALA A 214 -9.70 -16.70 7.24
N ILE A 215 -9.57 -16.39 5.95
CA ILE A 215 -8.30 -16.34 5.22
C ILE A 215 -7.45 -15.19 5.75
N GLU A 216 -8.04 -14.00 5.87
CA GLU A 216 -7.35 -12.81 6.38
C GLU A 216 -6.83 -13.04 7.80
N LYS A 217 -7.67 -13.60 8.69
CA LYS A 217 -7.26 -13.95 10.05
C LYS A 217 -6.09 -14.94 10.05
N GLY A 218 -6.15 -15.99 9.22
CA GLY A 218 -5.06 -16.95 9.11
C GLY A 218 -3.74 -16.30 8.67
N ILE A 219 -3.80 -15.38 7.71
CA ILE A 219 -2.63 -14.63 7.23
C ILE A 219 -2.10 -13.70 8.32
N THR A 220 -2.95 -12.88 8.94
CA THR A 220 -2.51 -11.90 9.95
C THR A 220 -2.02 -12.58 11.23
N ASP A 221 -2.60 -13.70 11.64
CA ASP A 221 -2.09 -14.48 12.77
C ASP A 221 -0.71 -15.09 12.43
N GLY A 222 -0.56 -15.67 11.24
CA GLY A 222 0.72 -16.22 10.77
C GLY A 222 1.83 -15.17 10.68
N MET A 223 1.51 -13.99 10.15
CA MET A 223 2.43 -12.85 10.14
C MET A 223 2.80 -12.41 11.57
N GLY A 224 1.82 -12.36 12.49
CA GLY A 224 2.06 -12.03 13.89
C GLY A 224 3.01 -13.01 14.57
N ILE A 225 2.85 -14.32 14.32
CA ILE A 225 3.74 -15.37 14.85
C ILE A 225 5.16 -15.22 14.28
N ALA A 226 5.30 -14.99 12.97
CA ALA A 226 6.61 -14.81 12.35
C ALA A 226 7.34 -13.57 12.90
N LEU A 227 6.62 -12.47 13.11
CA LEU A 227 7.17 -11.26 13.73
C LEU A 227 7.55 -11.49 15.19
N GLN A 228 6.76 -12.27 15.94
CA GLN A 228 7.07 -12.65 17.32
C GLN A 228 8.36 -13.49 17.41
N GLN A 229 8.55 -14.43 16.50
CA GLN A 229 9.79 -15.21 16.40
C GLN A 229 11.01 -14.33 16.09
N ALA A 230 10.82 -13.23 15.38
CA ALA A 230 11.84 -12.21 15.14
C ALA A 230 12.01 -11.20 16.28
N GLY A 231 11.28 -11.36 17.40
CA GLY A 231 11.38 -10.51 18.60
C GLY A 231 10.43 -9.31 18.62
N TYR A 232 9.47 -9.22 17.70
CA TYR A 232 8.50 -8.12 17.62
C TYR A 232 7.09 -8.56 18.01
N SER A 233 6.38 -7.75 18.78
CA SER A 233 4.99 -8.05 19.16
C SER A 233 4.01 -7.27 18.29
N TYR A 234 3.22 -8.00 17.49
CA TYR A 234 2.15 -7.46 16.65
C TYR A 234 0.81 -8.08 17.04
N SER A 235 -0.25 -7.28 17.02
CA SER A 235 -1.62 -7.77 17.28
C SER A 235 -2.44 -7.88 15.99
N SER A 236 -3.03 -9.05 15.77
CA SER A 236 -4.00 -9.33 14.71
C SER A 236 -5.39 -8.85 15.17
N VAL A 237 -5.98 -7.90 14.45
CA VAL A 237 -7.22 -7.20 14.87
C VAL A 237 -8.18 -6.99 13.71
N VAL A 238 -9.48 -6.92 13.99
CA VAL A 238 -10.47 -6.40 13.02
C VAL A 238 -10.43 -4.89 13.03
N ALA A 239 -10.38 -4.26 11.85
CA ALA A 239 -10.24 -2.82 11.73
C ALA A 239 -11.40 -2.06 12.40
N SER A 240 -12.66 -2.47 12.18
CA SER A 240 -13.83 -1.82 12.79
C SER A 240 -13.89 -1.95 14.32
N GLU A 241 -13.46 -3.09 14.86
CA GLU A 241 -13.40 -3.32 16.31
C GLU A 241 -12.29 -2.50 16.98
N LYS A 242 -11.14 -2.37 16.31
CA LYS A 242 -9.99 -1.66 16.85
C LYS A 242 -10.08 -0.14 16.73
N PHE A 243 -10.55 0.35 15.57
CA PHE A 243 -10.49 1.78 15.22
C PHE A 243 -11.87 2.44 15.12
N GLY A 244 -12.95 1.69 15.36
CA GLY A 244 -14.31 2.12 15.03
C GLY A 244 -14.57 2.08 13.52
N LEU A 245 -15.81 2.38 13.14
CA LEU A 245 -16.21 2.38 11.73
C LEU A 245 -15.46 3.46 10.94
N ASN A 246 -14.87 3.04 9.83
CA ASN A 246 -14.19 3.90 8.86
C ASN A 246 -14.54 3.44 7.46
N SER A 247 -14.72 4.38 6.54
CA SER A 247 -15.11 4.12 5.15
C SER A 247 -14.18 4.80 4.17
N GLY A 248 -14.33 4.48 2.89
CA GLY A 248 -13.57 5.07 1.79
C GLY A 248 -12.13 4.57 1.77
N SER A 249 -11.90 3.34 2.20
CA SER A 249 -10.58 2.80 2.47
C SER A 249 -10.15 1.77 1.41
N LEU A 250 -8.84 1.64 1.15
CA LEU A 250 -8.34 0.62 0.21
C LEU A 250 -8.68 -0.80 0.69
N LEU A 251 -8.58 -1.05 2.00
CA LEU A 251 -8.84 -2.32 2.67
C LEU A 251 -10.20 -2.90 2.25
N ASP A 252 -11.26 -2.15 2.51
CA ASP A 252 -12.62 -2.57 2.23
C ASP A 252 -12.96 -2.49 0.74
N PHE A 253 -12.40 -1.51 0.02
CA PHE A 253 -12.58 -1.41 -1.43
C PHE A 253 -12.10 -2.68 -2.14
N VAL A 254 -10.94 -3.22 -1.76
CA VAL A 254 -10.41 -4.46 -2.33
C VAL A 254 -11.35 -5.63 -2.06
N GLU A 255 -11.82 -5.77 -0.82
CA GLU A 255 -12.76 -6.82 -0.44
C GLU A 255 -14.06 -6.77 -1.25
N LEU A 256 -14.67 -5.58 -1.31
CA LEU A 256 -16.00 -5.40 -1.90
C LEU A 256 -15.98 -5.40 -3.43
N GLN A 257 -14.94 -4.82 -4.04
CA GLN A 257 -14.91 -4.55 -5.49
C GLN A 257 -13.97 -5.46 -6.26
N LEU A 258 -12.92 -5.97 -5.61
CA LEU A 258 -11.95 -6.89 -6.23
C LEU A 258 -12.10 -8.32 -5.74
N HIS A 259 -12.89 -8.56 -4.68
CA HIS A 259 -13.15 -9.88 -4.10
C HIS A 259 -11.88 -10.63 -3.69
N ALA A 260 -10.88 -9.89 -3.19
CA ALA A 260 -9.62 -10.45 -2.70
C ALA A 260 -9.44 -10.15 -1.21
N PRO A 261 -8.87 -11.06 -0.42
CA PRO A 261 -8.43 -10.80 0.95
C PRO A 261 -7.56 -9.54 1.04
N SER A 262 -7.84 -8.69 2.03
CA SER A 262 -7.08 -7.47 2.26
C SER A 262 -6.77 -7.24 3.73
N PHE A 263 -5.55 -6.77 4.01
CA PHE A 263 -5.11 -6.48 5.36
C PHE A 263 -4.08 -5.35 5.37
N ARG A 264 -3.92 -4.73 6.53
CA ARG A 264 -3.00 -3.63 6.77
C ARG A 264 -1.90 -4.04 7.73
N LEU A 265 -0.66 -3.68 7.38
CA LEU A 265 0.46 -3.73 8.30
C LEU A 265 0.76 -2.31 8.80
N TYR A 266 0.53 -2.11 10.09
CA TYR A 266 0.94 -0.93 10.84
C TYR A 266 2.29 -1.24 11.46
N LEU A 267 3.36 -0.66 10.93
CA LEU A 267 4.75 -0.94 11.31
C LEU A 267 5.05 -0.56 12.76
#